data_AF-A0A967U339-F1
#
_entry.id   AF-A0A967U339-F1
#
_cell.length_a   1.000
_cell.length_b   1.000
_cell.length_c   1.000
_cell.angle_alpha   90.00
_cell.angle_beta   90.00
_cell.angle_gamma   90.00
#
_symmetry.space_group_name_H-M   'P 1'
#
loop_
_entity.id
_entity.type
_entity.pdbx_description
1 polymer ?
#
loop_
_entity_poly.entity_id
_entity_poly.type
_entity_poly.pdbx_seq_one_letter_code
_entity_poly.pdbx_strand_id
1 'polypeptide(L)' 'MKSLSNKLTKREYEIADNLYQGLSNKAIAQKLFISEKTVKTHISHIFKKLGIKHRYELNSQLLETVKQFKGIKT' A
#
# COMPACT_ATOMS: atom_id res chain seq x y z
N MET A 1 16.52 8.61 2.35
CA MET A 1 15.60 7.66 3.02
C MET A 1 14.17 8.14 2.84
N LYS A 2 13.33 7.46 2.05
CA LYS A 2 11.89 7.80 1.95
C LYS A 2 11.12 6.88 2.90
N SER A 3 10.91 7.32 4.14
CA SER A 3 10.01 6.62 5.05
C SER A 3 8.60 6.65 4.45
N LEU A 4 8.05 5.49 4.08
CA LEU A 4 6.67 5.34 3.63
C LEU A 4 5.67 5.94 4.63
N SER A 5 6.01 5.90 5.92
CA SER A 5 5.18 6.41 7.02
C SER A 5 4.88 7.91 6.95
N ASN A 6 5.75 8.73 6.35
CA ASN A 6 5.57 10.19 6.33
C ASN A 6 4.84 10.72 5.09
N LYS A 7 4.47 9.86 4.13
CA LYS A 7 3.82 10.29 2.88
C LYS A 7 2.35 9.91 2.76
N LEU A 8 1.95 8.82 3.41
CA LEU A 8 0.58 8.31 3.34
C LEU A 8 -0.20 8.75 4.57
N THR A 9 -1.46 9.10 4.37
CA THR A 9 -2.43 9.27 5.45
C THR A 9 -2.73 7.91 6.10
N LYS A 10 -3.31 7.92 7.30
CA LYS A 10 -3.72 6.68 8.00
C LYS A 10 -4.58 5.76 7.12
N ARG A 11 -5.55 6.35 6.40
CA ARG A 11 -6.44 5.59 5.52
C ARG A 11 -5.73 5.00 4.30
N GLU A 12 -4.81 5.75 3.73
CA GLU A 12 -3.97 5.27 2.62
C GLU A 12 -3.02 4.16 3.07
N TYR A 13 -2.52 4.24 4.31
CA TYR A 13 -1.71 3.18 4.90
C TYR A 13 -2.51 1.89 5.10
N GLU A 14 -3.72 1.97 5.66
CA GLU A 14 -4.62 0.81 5.79
C GLU A 14 -4.89 0.14 4.44
N ILE A 15 -5.11 0.93 3.38
CA ILE A 15 -5.34 0.40 2.04
C ILE A 15 -4.06 -0.23 1.48
N ALA A 16 -2.91 0.42 1.62
CA ALA A 16 -1.62 -0.11 1.20
C ALA A 16 -1.26 -1.44 1.89
N ASP A 17 -1.54 -1.54 3.19
CA ASP A 17 -1.31 -2.76 3.98
C ASP A 17 -2.20 -3.91 3.49
N ASN A 18 -3.49 -3.66 3.25
CA ASN A 18 -4.37 -4.70 2.71
C ASN A 18 -3.98 -5.11 1.27
N LEU A 19 -3.47 -4.18 0.44
CA LEU A 19 -2.95 -4.50 -0.88
C LEU A 19 -1.72 -5.41 -0.80
N TYR A 20 -0.84 -5.14 0.16
CA TYR A 20 0.36 -5.93 0.45
C TYR A 20 0.02 -7.34 0.92
N GLN A 21 -1.03 -7.48 1.72
CA GLN A 21 -1.60 -8.79 2.10
C GLN A 21 -2.23 -9.54 0.91
N GLY A 22 -2.22 -8.97 -0.31
CA GLY A 22 -2.75 -9.61 -1.51
C GLY A 22 -4.27 -9.49 -1.68
N LEU A 23 -4.94 -8.68 -0.86
CA LEU A 23 -6.41 -8.55 -0.94
C LEU A 23 -6.84 -7.86 -2.24
N SER A 24 -7.94 -8.35 -2.82
CA SER A 24 -8.57 -7.72 -3.99
C SER A 24 -9.23 -6.40 -3.61
N ASN A 25 -9.42 -5.50 -4.57
CA ASN A 25 -10.08 -4.21 -4.31
C ASN A 25 -11.48 -4.38 -3.71
N LYS A 26 -12.19 -5.44 -4.08
CA LYS A 26 -13.49 -5.83 -3.52
C LYS A 26 -13.39 -6.25 -2.05
N ALA A 27 -12.39 -7.08 -1.71
CA ALA A 27 -12.17 -7.48 -0.32
C ALA A 27 -11.77 -6.28 0.56
N ILE A 28 -10.95 -5.37 0.03
CA ILE A 28 -10.57 -4.13 0.72
C ILE A 28 -11.80 -3.24 0.93
N ALA A 29 -12.63 -3.08 -0.11
CA ALA A 29 -13.87 -2.32 -0.04
C ALA A 29 -14.81 -2.83 1.06
N GLN A 30 -15.00 -4.15 1.12
CA GLN A 30 -15.81 -4.80 2.16
C GLN A 30 -15.21 -4.62 3.56
N LYS A 31 -13.92 -4.91 3.73
CA LYS A 31 -13.23 -4.82 5.02
C LYS A 31 -13.22 -3.40 5.59
N LEU A 32 -13.14 -2.41 4.71
CA LEU A 32 -13.05 -1.01 5.07
C LEU A 32 -14.39 -0.25 4.97
N PHE A 33 -15.48 -0.95 4.67
CA PHE A 33 -16.85 -0.42 4.52
C PHE A 33 -16.94 0.78 3.56
N ILE A 34 -16.27 0.68 2.40
CA ILE A 34 -16.27 1.72 1.35
C ILE A 34 -16.53 1.10 -0.02
N SER A 35 -16.81 1.92 -1.03
CA SER A 35 -16.99 1.42 -2.40
C SER A 35 -15.67 1.00 -3.05
N GLU A 36 -15.71 0.04 -3.98
CA GLU A 36 -14.54 -0.33 -4.80
C GLU A 36 -13.99 0.87 -5.57
N LYS A 37 -14.85 1.80 -5.99
CA LYS A 37 -14.45 3.05 -6.64
C LYS A 37 -13.60 3.90 -5.70
N THR A 38 -14.02 4.04 -4.43
CA THR A 38 -13.26 4.74 -3.39
C THR A 38 -11.90 4.09 -3.16
N VAL A 39 -11.85 2.76 -3.10
CA VAL A 39 -10.57 2.01 -3.00
C VAL A 39 -9.65 2.34 -4.18
N LYS A 40 -10.15 2.28 -5.42
CA LYS A 40 -9.38 2.63 -6.62
C LYS A 40 -8.83 4.06 -6.58
N THR A 41 -9.63 5.02 -6.10
CA THR A 41 -9.19 6.41 -5.93
C THR A 41 -8.04 6.51 -4.93
N HIS A 42 -8.15 5.86 -3.77
CA HIS A 42 -7.07 5.84 -2.79
C HIS A 42 -5.80 5.17 -3.34
N ILE A 43 -5.93 4.06 -4.07
CA ILE A 43 -4.80 3.39 -4.73
C ILE A 43 -4.07 4.36 -5.66
N SER A 44 -4.81 5.09 -6.49
CA SER A 44 -4.23 6.09 -7.40
C SER A 44 -3.45 7.18 -6.64
N HIS A 45 -4.01 7.68 -5.54
CA HIS A 45 -3.33 8.67 -4.69
C HIS A 45 -2.07 8.09 -4.02
N ILE A 46 -2.14 6.86 -3.50
CA ILE A 46 -0.99 6.15 -2.94
C ILE A 46 0.11 6.03 -3.99
N PHE A 47 -0.23 5.56 -5.19
CA PHE A 47 0.71 5.39 -6.29
C PHE A 47 1.39 6.71 -6.67
N LYS A 48 0.62 7.79 -6.78
CA LYS A 48 1.14 9.13 -7.04
C LYS A 48 2.08 9.62 -5.93
N LYS A 49 1.74 9.38 -4.66
CA LYS A 49 2.56 9.80 -3.51
C LYS A 49 3.87 9.02 -3.39
N LEU A 50 3.83 7.74 -3.74
CA LEU A 50 5.00 6.85 -3.72
C LEU A 50 5.84 6.96 -5.01
N GLY A 51 5.26 7.47 -6.10
CA GLY A 51 5.92 7.60 -7.40
C GLY A 51 5.99 6.27 -8.14
N ILE A 52 5.04 5.37 -7.89
CA ILE A 52 4.94 4.04 -8.50
C ILE A 52 3.78 3.99 -9.49
N LYS A 53 3.87 3.11 -10.48
CA LYS A 53 2.85 2.94 -11.53
C LYS A 53 2.09 1.64 -11.40
N HIS A 54 2.71 0.62 -10.81
CA HIS A 54 2.16 -0.73 -10.81
C HIS A 54 2.01 -1.31 -9.39
N ARG A 55 0.97 -2.12 -9.20
CA ARG A 55 0.72 -2.82 -7.93
C ARG A 55 1.90 -3.72 -7.52
N TYR A 56 2.60 -4.30 -8.49
CA TYR A 56 3.81 -5.08 -8.22
C TYR A 56 4.93 -4.23 -7.60
N GLU A 57 5.11 -2.98 -8.06
CA GLU A 57 6.09 -2.05 -7.48
C GLU A 57 5.75 -1.70 -6.03
N LEU A 58 4.46 -1.56 -5.70
CA LEU A 58 4.02 -1.36 -4.31
C LEU A 58 4.47 -2.53 -3.42
N ASN A 59 4.26 -3.77 -3.90
CA ASN A 59 4.65 -4.96 -3.16
C ASN A 59 6.17 -5.03 -2.94
N SER A 60 6.96 -4.75 -3.99
CA SER A 60 8.42 -4.71 -3.90
C SER A 60 8.91 -3.66 -2.89
N GLN A 61 8.32 -2.46 -2.91
CA GLN A 61 8.76 -1.35 -2.05
C GLN A 61 8.35 -1.52 -0.58
N LEU A 62 7.19 -2.14 -0.32
CA LEU A 62 6.80 -2.54 1.03
C LEU A 62 7.65 -3.71 1.54
N LEU A 63 8.01 -4.68 0.69
CA LEU A 63 8.94 -5.76 1.05
C LEU A 63 10.33 -5.23 1.41
N GLU A 64 10.87 -4.26 0.66
CA GLU A 64 12.14 -3.62 1.00
C GLU A 64 12.11 -2.98 2.39
N THR A 65 10.99 -2.34 2.74
CA THR A 65 10.81 -1.72 4.06
C THR A 65 10.79 -2.77 5.18
N VAL A 66 10.09 -3.89 4.99
CA VAL A 66 10.04 -4.98 5.98
C VAL A 66 11.41 -5.66 6.14
N LYS A 67 12.16 -5.85 5.05
CA LYS A 67 13.55 -6.35 5.09
C LYS A 67 14.47 -5.42 5.88
N GLN A 68 14.29 -4.10 5.71
CA GLN A 68 15.07 -3.08 6.41
C GLN A 68 14.82 -3.08 7.93
N PHE A 69 13.60 -3.43 8.37
CA PHE A 69 13.27 -3.57 9.79
C PHE A 69 13.65 -4.93 10.40
N LYS A 70 13.69 -6.00 9.61
CA LYS A 70 14.00 -7.35 10.13
C LYS A 70 15.48 -7.71 10.14
N GLY A 71 16.38 -6.94 9.53
CA GLY A 71 17.83 -7.21 9.59
C GLY A 71 18.23 -8.59 9.06
N ILE A 72 17.38 -9.26 8.26
CA ILE A 72 17.70 -10.55 7.66
C ILE A 72 18.41 -10.27 6.34
N LYS A 73 19.75 -10.22 6.41
CA LYS A 73 20.60 -10.55 5.25
C LYS A 73 20.20 -11.95 4.79
N THR A 74 19.65 -12.06 3.59
CA THR A 74 19.77 -13.31 2.84
C THR A 74 21.23 -13.44 2.41
#